data_AF-A0A3E2CPC1-F1
#
_entry.id   AF-A0A3E2CPC1-F1
#
_cell.length_a   1.000
_cell.length_b   1.000
_cell.length_c   1.000
_cell.angle_alpha   90.00
_cell.angle_beta   90.00
_cell.angle_gamma   90.00
#
_symmetry.space_group_name_H-M   'P 1'
#
loop_
_entity.id
_entity.type
_entity.pdbx_description
1 polymer ?
#
loop_
_entity_poly.entity_id
_entity_poly.type
_entity_poly.pdbx_seq_one_letter_code
_entity_poly.pdbx_strand_id
1 'polypeptide(L)'
;IFVTNWDTERDNSTRVLTYKDGAKYELANAFMLAYPYGTPNIYSGYKFTQRDDGAPGATDTHIPDVKCGKNSKWQCAQRWTSIRGMIGFYNAVKGTKVTQWQDDNDNNIAFSRENKGFLAINNTDKPKNVSYKTDLPDGEYCNVYASRKCFSTVTVNGGKVETTIPAYSAIALHVKAVEHFGSTSTFSTVTMIVIVFAVLLIELALILRKNKAGSNK
;
A
#
# COMPACT_ATOMS: atom_id res chain seq x y z
N ILE A 1 6.35 11.93 -14.07
CA ILE A 1 6.62 12.67 -12.81
C ILE A 1 7.74 11.97 -12.04
N PHE A 2 8.46 12.69 -11.21
CA PHE A 2 9.56 12.18 -10.39
C PHE A 2 9.72 13.05 -9.15
N VAL A 3 10.31 12.50 -8.08
CA VAL A 3 10.71 13.28 -6.90
C VAL A 3 12.01 14.04 -7.18
N THR A 4 12.96 13.37 -7.84
CA THR A 4 14.26 13.92 -8.24
C THR A 4 14.73 13.26 -9.53
N ASN A 5 15.68 13.90 -10.23
CA ASN A 5 16.40 13.34 -11.36
C ASN A 5 17.92 13.54 -11.19
N TRP A 6 18.69 13.16 -12.22
CA TRP A 6 20.16 13.22 -12.19
C TRP A 6 20.73 14.64 -12.08
N ASP A 7 19.98 15.66 -12.49
CA ASP A 7 20.39 17.06 -12.43
C ASP A 7 19.99 17.69 -11.09
N THR A 8 18.72 17.59 -10.71
CA THR A 8 18.15 18.24 -9.51
C THR A 8 18.74 17.69 -8.22
N GLU A 9 19.12 16.41 -8.22
CA GLU A 9 19.81 15.78 -7.09
C GLU A 9 21.14 16.48 -6.74
N ARG A 10 21.77 17.12 -7.73
CA ARG A 10 23.09 17.77 -7.62
C ARG A 10 22.99 19.28 -7.41
N ASP A 11 21.80 19.84 -7.54
CA ASP A 11 21.59 21.28 -7.47
C ASP A 11 21.22 21.73 -6.06
N ASN A 12 22.20 22.31 -5.36
CA ASN A 12 22.03 22.88 -4.02
C ASN A 12 21.06 24.07 -3.96
N SER A 13 20.72 24.67 -5.10
CA SER A 13 19.75 25.78 -5.16
C SER A 13 18.30 25.29 -5.16
N THR A 14 18.07 24.00 -5.42
CA THR A 14 16.74 23.41 -5.46
C THR A 14 16.40 22.71 -4.14
N ARG A 15 15.24 23.01 -3.57
CA ARG A 15 14.70 22.33 -2.36
C ARG A 15 14.13 20.95 -2.71
N VAL A 16 14.84 20.16 -3.51
CA VAL A 16 14.42 18.84 -3.99
C VAL A 16 14.86 17.76 -2.99
N LEU A 17 13.96 16.83 -2.69
CA LEU A 17 14.29 15.68 -1.85
C LEU A 17 15.15 14.68 -2.65
N THR A 18 16.20 14.19 -2.02
CA THR A 18 17.16 13.24 -2.60
C THR A 18 17.40 12.07 -1.65
N TYR A 19 18.20 11.09 -2.06
CA TYR A 19 18.60 10.00 -1.15
C TYR A 19 19.28 10.51 0.14
N LYS A 20 19.84 11.73 0.15
CA LYS A 20 20.48 12.34 1.33
C LYS A 20 19.47 12.72 2.41
N ASP A 21 18.20 12.90 2.05
CA ASP A 21 17.11 13.25 2.97
C ASP A 21 16.48 12.02 3.66
N GLY A 22 16.99 10.82 3.37
CA GLY A 22 16.61 9.57 4.04
C GLY A 22 15.11 9.30 3.97
N ALA A 23 14.48 9.11 5.13
CA ALA A 23 13.08 8.71 5.24
C ALA A 23 12.11 9.68 4.53
N LYS A 24 12.42 10.98 4.48
CA LYS A 24 11.57 11.96 3.78
C LYS A 24 11.53 11.70 2.27
N TYR A 25 12.64 11.29 1.68
CA TYR A 25 12.68 10.89 0.26
C TYR A 25 11.92 9.59 0.00
N GLU A 26 11.95 8.64 0.94
CA GLU A 26 11.13 7.42 0.86
C GLU A 26 9.63 7.75 0.93
N LEU A 27 9.21 8.63 1.84
CA LEU A 27 7.82 9.09 1.96
C LEU A 27 7.34 9.83 0.71
N ALA A 28 8.17 10.72 0.14
CA ALA A 28 7.84 11.42 -1.09
C ALA A 28 7.62 10.46 -2.27
N ASN A 29 8.50 9.44 -2.41
CA ASN A 29 8.32 8.41 -3.42
C ASN A 29 7.10 7.52 -3.15
N ALA A 30 6.81 7.22 -1.88
CA ALA A 30 5.60 6.48 -1.51
C ALA A 30 4.33 7.24 -1.90
N PHE A 31 4.25 8.54 -1.60
CA PHE A 31 3.12 9.38 -2.03
C PHE A 31 3.01 9.44 -3.55
N MET A 32 4.12 9.67 -4.26
CA MET A 32 4.15 9.69 -5.73
C MET A 32 3.65 8.38 -6.35
N LEU A 33 4.00 7.22 -5.77
CA LEU A 33 3.57 5.90 -6.24
C LEU A 33 2.15 5.55 -5.82
N ALA A 34 1.60 6.17 -4.79
CA ALA A 34 0.23 5.92 -4.34
C ALA A 34 -0.80 6.83 -5.01
N TYR A 35 -0.42 8.06 -5.35
CA TYR A 35 -1.34 9.05 -5.92
C TYR A 35 -1.53 8.83 -7.44
N PRO A 36 -2.77 8.85 -7.98
CA PRO A 36 -3.06 8.51 -9.37
C PRO A 36 -2.80 9.68 -10.33
N TYR A 37 -1.58 10.24 -10.31
CA TYR A 37 -1.19 11.36 -11.17
C TYR A 37 0.04 11.01 -12.01
N GLY A 38 -0.08 11.17 -13.33
CA GLY A 38 1.00 10.97 -14.29
C GLY A 38 1.61 9.55 -14.27
N THR A 39 2.77 9.43 -14.92
CA THR A 39 3.57 8.21 -14.92
C THR A 39 4.80 8.41 -14.03
N PRO A 40 4.93 7.68 -12.91
CA PRO A 40 6.04 7.86 -11.98
C PRO A 40 7.35 7.30 -12.55
N ASN A 41 8.44 8.02 -12.28
CA ASN A 41 9.81 7.59 -12.54
C ASN A 41 10.57 7.58 -11.20
N ILE A 42 11.13 6.42 -10.85
CA ILE A 42 11.98 6.28 -9.68
C ILE A 42 13.42 6.44 -10.13
N TYR A 43 14.04 7.53 -9.68
CA TYR A 43 15.44 7.76 -9.93
C TYR A 43 16.32 6.92 -8.99
N SER A 44 17.36 6.30 -9.57
CA SER A 44 18.39 5.58 -8.82
C SER A 44 19.74 5.80 -9.48
N GLY A 45 20.55 6.66 -8.87
CA GLY A 45 21.91 6.91 -9.29
C GLY A 45 22.95 6.28 -8.36
N TYR A 46 23.99 7.05 -8.10
CA TYR A 46 25.07 6.74 -7.19
C TYR A 46 25.26 7.88 -6.19
N LYS A 47 25.90 7.57 -5.07
CA LYS A 47 26.21 8.53 -4.02
C LYS A 47 27.43 9.33 -4.43
N PHE A 48 27.38 10.64 -4.22
CA PHE A 48 28.46 11.57 -4.51
C PHE A 48 28.64 12.57 -3.36
N THR A 49 29.80 13.21 -3.31
CA THR A 49 30.12 14.27 -2.37
C THR A 49 30.07 15.62 -3.06
N GLN A 50 30.73 15.76 -4.21
CA GLN A 50 30.75 16.98 -5.01
C GLN A 50 29.78 16.91 -6.17
N ARG A 51 29.31 18.08 -6.61
CA ARG A 51 28.35 18.24 -7.69
C ARG A 51 28.75 17.48 -8.96
N ASP A 52 30.03 17.49 -9.30
CA ASP A 52 30.54 16.93 -10.56
C ASP A 52 31.22 15.56 -10.40
N ASP A 53 31.08 14.93 -9.23
CA ASP A 53 31.59 13.56 -9.04
C ASP A 53 30.88 12.58 -9.99
N GLY A 54 31.69 11.83 -10.73
CA GLY A 54 31.26 10.76 -11.61
C GLY A 54 30.90 9.46 -10.90
N ALA A 55 30.58 8.44 -11.68
CA ALA A 55 30.17 7.14 -11.15
C ALA A 55 31.29 6.48 -10.30
N PRO A 56 30.94 5.70 -9.26
CA PRO A 56 31.91 5.14 -8.34
C PRO A 56 32.94 4.24 -9.03
N GLY A 57 34.22 4.63 -8.97
CA GLY A 57 35.33 3.84 -9.53
C GLY A 57 35.41 3.88 -11.06
N ALA A 58 34.69 4.80 -11.70
CA ALA A 58 34.79 4.99 -13.14
C ALA A 58 36.17 5.51 -13.55
N THR A 59 36.63 5.07 -14.72
CA THR A 59 37.73 5.64 -15.50
C THR A 59 37.17 6.15 -16.83
N ASP A 60 38.02 6.75 -17.67
CA ASP A 60 37.63 7.24 -19.00
C ASP A 60 37.01 6.15 -19.91
N THR A 61 37.33 4.88 -19.67
CA THR A 61 36.94 3.76 -20.54
C THR A 61 36.17 2.65 -19.84
N HIS A 62 35.93 2.75 -18.53
CA HIS A 62 35.32 1.68 -17.77
C HIS A 62 34.49 2.18 -16.57
N ILE A 63 33.35 1.53 -16.34
CA ILE A 63 32.56 1.67 -15.12
C ILE A 63 32.45 0.30 -14.45
N PRO A 64 32.84 0.16 -13.17
CA PRO A 64 32.73 -1.10 -12.45
C PRO A 64 31.30 -1.59 -12.28
N ASP A 65 31.14 -2.91 -12.15
CA ASP A 65 29.84 -3.54 -11.93
C ASP A 65 29.12 -3.01 -10.69
N VAL A 66 27.80 -2.83 -10.84
CA VAL A 66 26.92 -2.35 -9.78
C VAL A 66 26.71 -3.42 -8.72
N LYS A 67 27.15 -3.14 -7.48
CA LYS A 67 26.83 -3.95 -6.30
C LYS A 67 25.95 -3.16 -5.34
N CYS A 68 24.67 -3.50 -5.24
CA CYS A 68 23.74 -2.87 -4.30
C CYS A 68 23.88 -3.44 -2.89
N GLY A 69 23.73 -2.59 -1.86
CA GLY A 69 23.79 -3.01 -0.46
C GLY A 69 23.94 -1.82 0.48
N LYS A 70 23.91 -2.07 1.80
CA LYS A 70 23.96 -1.04 2.85
C LYS A 70 25.16 -0.09 2.67
N ASN A 71 26.33 -0.65 2.34
CA ASN A 71 27.58 0.10 2.19
C ASN A 71 27.90 0.43 0.73
N SER A 72 26.93 0.30 -0.18
CA SER A 72 27.16 0.59 -1.59
C SER A 72 27.27 2.10 -1.83
N LYS A 73 28.15 2.45 -2.79
CA LYS A 73 28.18 3.77 -3.42
C LYS A 73 27.11 3.91 -4.50
N TRP A 74 26.45 2.83 -4.91
CA TRP A 74 25.24 2.88 -5.75
C TRP A 74 24.01 3.02 -4.86
N GLN A 75 23.10 3.92 -5.22
CA GLN A 75 21.90 4.18 -4.40
C GLN A 75 20.96 2.97 -4.43
N CYS A 76 20.71 2.42 -5.62
CA CYS A 76 19.77 1.34 -5.85
C CYS A 76 18.39 1.59 -5.20
N ALA A 77 17.88 2.82 -5.33
CA ALA A 77 16.65 3.28 -4.67
C ALA A 77 15.45 2.40 -5.00
N GLN A 78 15.33 1.95 -6.24
CA GLN A 78 14.31 1.01 -6.70
C GLN A 78 14.33 -0.34 -5.96
N ARG A 79 15.42 -0.67 -5.26
CA ARG A 79 15.54 -1.89 -4.45
C ARG A 79 15.23 -1.66 -2.98
N TRP A 80 15.14 -0.44 -2.48
CA TRP A 80 14.83 -0.18 -1.07
C TRP A 80 13.48 -0.79 -0.70
N THR A 81 13.32 -1.25 0.54
CA THR A 81 12.12 -2.00 0.95
C THR A 81 10.84 -1.20 0.70
N SER A 82 10.81 0.04 1.18
CA SER A 82 9.73 1.02 0.97
C SER A 82 9.39 1.22 -0.51
N ILE A 83 10.37 1.63 -1.31
CA ILE A 83 10.18 1.96 -2.73
C ILE A 83 9.76 0.71 -3.52
N ARG A 84 10.40 -0.44 -3.30
CA ARG A 84 10.03 -1.70 -3.97
C ARG A 84 8.60 -2.11 -3.60
N GLY A 85 8.22 -2.01 -2.33
CA GLY A 85 6.86 -2.28 -1.87
C GLY A 85 5.85 -1.36 -2.54
N MET A 86 6.17 -0.07 -2.64
CA MET A 86 5.31 0.93 -3.28
C MET A 86 5.22 0.78 -4.80
N ILE A 87 6.24 0.25 -5.47
CA ILE A 87 6.12 -0.17 -6.88
C ILE A 87 5.10 -1.30 -7.01
N GLY A 88 5.10 -2.26 -6.08
CA GLY A 88 4.09 -3.31 -5.99
C GLY A 88 2.68 -2.73 -5.76
N PHE A 89 2.56 -1.80 -4.82
CA PHE A 89 1.33 -1.07 -4.53
C PHE A 89 0.79 -0.37 -5.78
N TYR A 90 1.60 0.45 -6.46
CA TYR A 90 1.22 1.18 -7.69
C TYR A 90 0.59 0.26 -8.74
N ASN A 91 1.19 -0.91 -8.94
CA ASN A 91 0.70 -1.92 -9.88
C ASN A 91 -0.61 -2.58 -9.41
N ALA A 92 -0.77 -2.79 -8.10
CA ALA A 92 -1.97 -3.39 -7.52
C ALA A 92 -3.19 -2.46 -7.61
N VAL A 93 -2.99 -1.15 -7.50
CA VAL A 93 -4.06 -0.14 -7.45
C VAL A 93 -4.29 0.57 -8.79
N LYS A 94 -3.78 0.03 -9.90
CA LYS A 94 -3.93 0.66 -11.22
C LYS A 94 -5.41 0.87 -11.57
N GLY A 95 -5.72 2.06 -12.08
CA GLY A 95 -7.05 2.44 -12.55
C GLY A 95 -8.05 2.90 -11.48
N THR A 96 -7.69 2.92 -10.20
CA THR A 96 -8.59 3.38 -9.13
C THR A 96 -8.44 4.87 -8.84
N LYS A 97 -9.47 5.49 -8.28
CA LYS A 97 -9.42 6.89 -7.80
C LYS A 97 -8.91 6.97 -6.36
N VAL A 98 -8.64 8.18 -5.89
CA VAL A 98 -8.42 8.45 -4.45
C VAL A 98 -9.79 8.57 -3.78
N THR A 99 -9.94 7.87 -2.66
CA THR A 99 -11.12 7.88 -1.79
C THR A 99 -10.66 7.93 -0.33
N GLN A 100 -11.58 8.18 0.61
CA GLN A 100 -11.29 8.23 2.06
C GLN A 100 -10.09 9.13 2.42
N TRP A 101 -9.94 10.28 1.75
CA TRP A 101 -8.89 11.25 2.09
C TRP A 101 -9.07 11.76 3.52
N GLN A 102 -8.01 11.67 4.32
CA GLN A 102 -7.98 12.01 5.73
C GLN A 102 -6.66 12.72 6.03
N ASP A 103 -6.73 13.77 6.85
CA ASP A 103 -5.63 14.62 7.27
C ASP A 103 -5.88 14.97 8.75
N ASP A 104 -4.84 15.00 9.58
CA ASP A 104 -4.94 15.39 10.99
C ASP A 104 -4.69 16.88 11.27
N ASN A 105 -4.67 17.71 10.22
CA ASN A 105 -4.24 19.10 10.18
C ASN A 105 -2.77 19.31 10.58
N ASP A 106 -1.95 18.28 10.43
CA ASP A 106 -0.50 18.32 10.65
C ASP A 106 0.21 17.52 9.54
N ASN A 107 1.14 16.64 9.90
CA ASN A 107 2.00 15.93 8.97
C ASN A 107 1.59 14.46 8.83
N ASN A 108 0.32 14.12 9.10
CA ASN A 108 -0.22 12.78 8.92
C ASN A 108 -1.40 12.78 7.95
N ILE A 109 -1.28 11.96 6.90
CA ILE A 109 -2.32 11.81 5.89
C ILE A 109 -2.64 10.34 5.66
N ALA A 110 -3.85 10.05 5.23
CA ALA A 110 -4.25 8.73 4.76
C ALA A 110 -5.28 8.82 3.64
N PHE A 111 -5.24 7.84 2.74
CA PHE A 111 -6.27 7.69 1.72
C PHE A 111 -6.33 6.26 1.17
N SER A 112 -7.51 5.92 0.67
CA SER A 112 -7.76 4.71 -0.09
C SER A 112 -7.55 4.95 -1.59
N ARG A 113 -7.21 3.87 -2.28
CA ARG A 113 -7.21 3.76 -3.73
C ARG A 113 -8.36 2.84 -4.12
N GLU A 114 -9.58 3.31 -3.84
CA GLU A 114 -10.80 2.51 -3.78
C GLU A 114 -10.56 1.25 -2.92
N ASN A 115 -11.31 0.17 -3.17
CA ASN A 115 -11.18 -1.09 -2.43
C ASN A 115 -9.93 -1.92 -2.76
N LYS A 116 -8.92 -1.34 -3.45
CA LYS A 116 -7.71 -2.08 -3.86
C LYS A 116 -6.47 -1.80 -3.03
N GLY A 117 -6.40 -0.64 -2.38
CA GLY A 117 -5.24 -0.28 -1.57
C GLY A 117 -5.48 0.89 -0.66
N PHE A 118 -4.61 1.02 0.34
CA PHE A 118 -4.65 2.05 1.36
C PHE A 118 -3.23 2.50 1.68
N LEU A 119 -3.01 3.82 1.74
CA LEU A 119 -1.76 4.43 2.19
C LEU A 119 -2.06 5.33 3.38
N ALA A 120 -1.23 5.24 4.42
CA ALA A 120 -1.13 6.24 5.48
C ALA A 120 0.33 6.63 5.70
N ILE A 121 0.59 7.92 5.88
CA ILE A 121 1.92 8.50 6.11
C ILE A 121 1.93 9.24 7.44
N ASN A 122 2.99 9.04 8.22
CA ASN A 122 3.37 9.88 9.34
C ASN A 122 4.71 10.58 9.02
N ASN A 123 4.66 11.87 8.72
CA ASN A 123 5.84 12.71 8.48
C ASN A 123 6.22 13.56 9.71
N THR A 124 5.79 13.16 10.91
CA THR A 124 6.25 13.75 12.17
C THR A 124 7.49 13.00 12.70
N ASP A 125 8.16 13.62 13.67
CA ASP A 125 9.32 13.06 14.36
C ASP A 125 8.97 12.08 15.49
N LYS A 126 7.68 11.80 15.69
CA LYS A 126 7.18 10.90 16.75
C LYS A 126 6.29 9.81 16.17
N PRO A 127 6.23 8.62 16.79
CA PRO A 127 5.21 7.63 16.47
C PRO A 127 3.80 8.21 16.68
N LYS A 128 2.87 7.82 15.81
CA LYS A 128 1.49 8.28 15.84
C LYS A 128 0.54 7.09 15.90
N ASN A 129 -0.34 7.08 16.91
CA ASN A 129 -1.49 6.19 16.92
C ASN A 129 -2.55 6.76 15.98
N VAL A 130 -3.00 5.96 15.02
CA VAL A 130 -3.94 6.37 13.99
C VAL A 130 -5.18 5.49 13.99
N SER A 131 -6.31 6.08 13.63
CA SER A 131 -7.56 5.38 13.28
C SER A 131 -8.09 6.03 12.02
N TYR A 132 -7.92 5.34 10.89
CA TYR A 132 -8.30 5.84 9.57
C TYR A 132 -9.34 4.94 8.93
N LYS A 133 -10.31 5.53 8.24
CA LYS A 133 -11.25 4.81 7.38
C LYS A 133 -10.55 4.30 6.12
N THR A 134 -10.95 3.13 5.66
CA THR A 134 -10.45 2.52 4.42
C THR A 134 -11.59 1.85 3.66
N ASP A 135 -11.48 1.79 2.34
CA ASP A 135 -12.38 1.01 1.49
C ASP A 135 -11.91 -0.44 1.31
N LEU A 136 -10.75 -0.80 1.88
CA LEU A 136 -10.26 -2.18 1.87
C LEU A 136 -11.23 -3.11 2.61
N PRO A 137 -11.46 -4.34 2.10
CA PRO A 137 -12.17 -5.37 2.86
C PRO A 137 -11.44 -5.73 4.17
N ASP A 138 -12.20 -6.19 5.15
CA ASP A 138 -11.64 -6.69 6.40
C ASP A 138 -10.67 -7.86 6.17
N GLY A 139 -9.55 -7.85 6.88
CA GLY A 139 -8.49 -8.83 6.74
C GLY A 139 -7.15 -8.37 7.29
N GLU A 140 -6.18 -9.27 7.26
CA GLU A 140 -4.80 -9.03 7.65
C GLU A 140 -3.94 -8.84 6.40
N TYR A 141 -3.31 -7.66 6.31
CA TYR A 141 -2.54 -7.25 5.14
C TYR A 141 -1.08 -7.08 5.51
N CYS A 142 -0.18 -7.47 4.61
CA CYS A 142 1.23 -7.13 4.72
C CYS A 142 1.42 -5.61 4.60
N ASN A 143 2.14 -5.00 5.52
CA ASN A 143 2.64 -3.64 5.33
C ASN A 143 3.83 -3.66 4.34
N VAL A 144 3.53 -3.49 3.05
CA VAL A 144 4.54 -3.58 1.99
C VAL A 144 5.55 -2.44 2.01
N TYR A 145 5.22 -1.31 2.68
CA TYR A 145 6.18 -0.23 2.88
C TYR A 145 7.29 -0.63 3.86
N ALA A 146 6.93 -1.31 4.94
CA ALA A 146 7.87 -1.66 6.01
C ALA A 146 8.56 -3.02 5.81
N SER A 147 7.95 -3.95 5.07
CA SER A 147 8.41 -5.35 5.02
C SER A 147 8.45 -5.94 3.62
N ARG A 148 9.59 -6.57 3.28
CA ARG A 148 9.74 -7.36 2.04
C ARG A 148 9.14 -8.76 2.11
N LYS A 149 9.01 -9.32 3.32
CA LYS A 149 8.61 -10.71 3.56
C LYS A 149 7.39 -10.81 4.48
N CYS A 150 6.57 -9.76 4.51
CA CYS A 150 5.35 -9.69 5.32
C CYS A 150 5.52 -9.88 6.85
N PHE A 151 6.72 -9.77 7.41
CA PHE A 151 6.91 -9.79 8.88
C PHE A 151 6.23 -8.66 9.67
N SER A 152 5.57 -7.72 8.99
CA SER A 152 4.77 -6.67 9.58
C SER A 152 3.42 -6.67 8.87
N THR A 153 2.37 -6.95 9.63
CA THR A 153 0.99 -6.96 9.16
C THR A 153 0.19 -5.84 9.81
N VAL A 154 -0.92 -5.48 9.17
CA VAL A 154 -1.89 -4.51 9.67
C VAL A 154 -3.28 -5.05 9.38
N THR A 155 -4.12 -5.06 10.41
CA THR A 155 -5.49 -5.54 10.30
C THR A 155 -6.42 -4.42 9.86
N VAL A 156 -7.28 -4.71 8.89
CA VAL A 156 -8.46 -3.94 8.55
C VAL A 156 -9.66 -4.61 9.23
N ASN A 157 -10.40 -3.85 10.03
CA ASN A 157 -11.60 -4.34 10.71
C ASN A 157 -12.68 -3.25 10.69
N GLY A 158 -13.89 -3.60 10.25
CA GLY A 158 -15.00 -2.66 10.14
C GLY A 158 -14.68 -1.48 9.23
N GLY A 159 -13.90 -1.70 8.16
CA GLY A 159 -13.47 -0.63 7.26
C GLY A 159 -12.55 0.41 7.91
N LYS A 160 -11.81 0.03 8.95
CA LYS A 160 -10.82 0.88 9.62
C LYS A 160 -9.46 0.22 9.72
N VAL A 161 -8.43 1.06 9.72
CA VAL A 161 -7.05 0.74 10.08
C VAL A 161 -6.73 1.45 11.38
N GLU A 162 -6.47 0.68 12.44
CA GLU A 162 -6.10 1.18 13.77
C GLU A 162 -4.75 0.62 14.19
N THR A 163 -3.72 1.47 14.26
CA THR A 163 -2.34 1.03 14.44
C THR A 163 -1.41 2.20 14.80
N THR A 164 -0.14 1.91 15.07
CA THR A 164 0.90 2.92 15.30
C THR A 164 1.81 3.01 14.09
N ILE A 165 1.89 4.20 13.49
CA ILE A 165 2.88 4.50 12.44
C ILE A 165 4.12 5.12 13.08
N PRO A 166 5.31 4.52 12.96
CA PRO A 166 6.55 5.11 13.47
C PRO A 166 6.83 6.51 12.89
N ALA A 167 7.70 7.27 13.55
CA ALA A 167 8.19 8.56 13.03
C ALA A 167 8.75 8.41 11.62
N TYR A 168 8.47 9.37 10.74
CA TYR A 168 8.90 9.38 9.34
C TYR A 168 8.67 8.05 8.60
N SER A 169 7.50 7.46 8.77
CA SER A 169 7.16 6.14 8.20
C SER A 169 5.77 6.12 7.60
N ALA A 170 5.44 5.00 6.96
CA ALA A 170 4.16 4.81 6.29
C ALA A 170 3.67 3.38 6.43
N ILE A 171 2.37 3.22 6.16
CA ILE A 171 1.70 1.95 5.99
C ILE A 171 1.11 1.92 4.60
N ALA A 172 1.41 0.86 3.85
CA ALA A 172 0.82 0.62 2.54
C ALA A 172 0.27 -0.80 2.47
N LEU A 173 -1.03 -0.93 2.20
CA LEU A 173 -1.76 -2.19 2.17
C LEU A 173 -2.44 -2.32 0.80
N HIS A 174 -2.48 -3.52 0.22
CA HIS A 174 -3.23 -3.76 -1.00
C HIS A 174 -3.72 -5.20 -1.12
N VAL A 175 -4.78 -5.42 -1.90
CA VAL A 175 -5.47 -6.72 -2.06
C VAL A 175 -4.63 -7.86 -2.67
N LYS A 176 -3.40 -7.57 -3.11
CA LYS A 176 -2.42 -8.57 -3.60
C LYS A 176 -1.36 -8.95 -2.56
N ALA A 177 -1.46 -8.42 -1.34
CA ALA A 177 -0.56 -8.68 -0.23
C ALA A 177 -1.38 -8.90 1.06
N VAL A 178 -2.31 -9.86 0.98
CA VAL A 178 -3.20 -10.28 2.06
C VAL A 178 -2.69 -11.62 2.59
N GLU A 179 -2.52 -11.72 3.91
CA GLU A 179 -2.19 -12.99 4.57
C GLU A 179 -3.46 -13.81 4.81
N HIS A 180 -4.50 -13.15 5.31
CA HIS A 180 -5.82 -13.76 5.49
C HIS A 180 -6.92 -12.71 5.33
N PHE A 181 -7.94 -13.00 4.53
CA PHE A 181 -9.17 -12.22 4.59
C PHE A 181 -9.90 -12.56 5.88
N GLY A 182 -10.49 -11.56 6.55
CA GLY A 182 -11.26 -11.82 7.76
C GLY A 182 -12.34 -12.87 7.46
N SER A 183 -12.47 -13.89 8.30
CA SER A 183 -13.59 -14.82 8.20
C SER A 183 -14.86 -13.98 8.15
N THR A 184 -15.54 -13.99 6.99
CA THR A 184 -16.99 -13.80 6.98
C THR A 184 -17.50 -14.68 8.10
N SER A 185 -18.19 -14.10 9.09
CA SER A 185 -18.85 -14.83 10.17
C SER A 185 -19.24 -16.21 9.66
N THR A 186 -18.51 -17.24 10.12
CA THR A 186 -18.69 -18.58 9.62
C THR A 186 -20.12 -18.98 9.96
N PHE A 187 -21.04 -18.86 9.02
CA PHE A 187 -22.22 -19.69 9.05
C PHE A 187 -21.66 -21.10 8.97
N SER A 188 -21.68 -21.80 10.11
CA SER A 188 -21.31 -23.22 10.15
C SER A 188 -22.00 -23.90 8.98
N THR A 189 -21.32 -24.83 8.31
CA THR A 189 -21.90 -25.63 7.23
C THR A 189 -23.23 -26.24 7.68
N VAL A 190 -23.36 -26.53 8.98
CA VAL A 190 -24.61 -26.96 9.63
C VAL A 190 -25.69 -25.86 9.58
N THR A 191 -25.38 -24.61 9.89
CA THR A 191 -26.33 -23.49 9.84
C THR A 191 -26.77 -23.17 8.40
N MET A 192 -25.86 -23.23 7.44
CA MET A 192 -26.19 -23.09 6.01
C MET A 192 -27.12 -24.21 5.53
N ILE A 193 -26.83 -25.46 5.89
CA ILE A 193 -27.70 -26.61 5.60
C ILE A 193 -29.09 -26.42 6.22
N VAL A 194 -29.17 -26.00 7.49
CA VAL A 194 -30.45 -25.76 8.18
C VAL A 194 -31.27 -24.67 7.49
N ILE A 195 -30.64 -23.57 7.08
CA ILE A 195 -31.33 -22.47 6.37
C ILE A 195 -31.85 -22.96 5.01
N VAL A 196 -31.04 -23.68 4.23
CA VAL A 196 -31.44 -24.21 2.93
C VAL A 196 -32.60 -25.20 3.06
N PHE A 197 -32.55 -26.13 4.02
CA PHE A 197 -33.65 -27.06 4.28
C PHE A 197 -34.93 -26.36 4.75
N ALA A 198 -34.83 -25.35 5.62
CA ALA A 198 -35.98 -24.59 6.07
C ALA A 198 -36.67 -23.87 4.92
N VAL A 199 -35.91 -23.24 4.02
CA VAL A 199 -36.43 -22.55 2.82
C VAL A 199 -37.10 -23.55 1.87
N LEU A 200 -36.48 -24.70 1.61
CA LEU A 200 -37.07 -25.76 0.77
C LEU A 200 -38.37 -26.32 1.34
N LEU A 201 -38.46 -26.51 2.66
CA LEU A 201 -39.68 -26.98 3.32
C LEU A 201 -40.79 -25.92 3.24
N ILE A 202 -40.46 -24.63 3.37
CA ILE A 202 -41.43 -23.53 3.23
C ILE A 202 -41.95 -23.46 1.79
N GLU A 203 -41.07 -23.50 0.78
CA GLU A 203 -41.43 -23.54 -0.64
C GLU A 203 -42.37 -24.73 -0.94
N LEU A 204 -42.01 -25.93 -0.47
CA LEU A 204 -42.83 -27.13 -0.66
C LEU A 204 -44.20 -27.00 0.02
N ALA A 205 -44.25 -26.47 1.25
CA ALA A 205 -45.50 -26.24 1.95
C ALA A 205 -46.41 -25.22 1.24
N LEU A 206 -45.82 -24.17 0.65
CA LEU A 206 -46.55 -23.19 -0.15
C LEU A 206 -47.10 -23.78 -1.45
N ILE A 207 -46.31 -24.63 -2.14
CA ILE A 207 -46.75 -25.36 -3.34
C ILE A 207 -47.91 -26.30 -3.01
N LEU A 208 -47.80 -27.07 -1.92
CA LEU A 208 -48.86 -27.97 -1.48
C LEU A 208 -50.14 -27.23 -1.08
N ARG A 209 -50.03 -26.06 -0.43
CA ARG A 209 -51.18 -25.20 -0.12
C ARG A 209 -51.87 -24.66 -1.38
N LYS A 210 -51.10 -24.22 -2.39
CA LYS A 210 -51.65 -23.76 -3.67
C LYS A 210 -52.39 -24.87 -4.42
N ASN A 211 -51.83 -26.08 -4.46
CA ASN A 211 -52.48 -27.23 -5.11
C ASN A 211 -53.78 -27.66 -4.40
N LYS A 212 -53.82 -27.58 -3.06
CA LYS A 212 -55.03 -27.89 -2.28
C LYS A 212 -56.13 -26.83 -2.45
N ALA A 213 -55.76 -25.56 -2.66
CA ALA A 213 -56.71 -24.48 -2.96
C ALA A 213 -57.25 -24.52 -4.40
N GLY A 214 -56.50 -25.06 -5.35
CA GLY A 214 -56.92 -25.22 -6.75
C GLY A 214 -57.83 -26.42 -7.04
N SER A 215 -57.90 -27.40 -6.13
CA SER A 215 -58.70 -28.63 -6.30
C SER A 215 -60.17 -28.52 -5.83
N ASN A 216 -60.60 -27.36 -5.33
CA ASN A 216 -61.96 -27.10 -4.83
C ASN A 216 -62.78 -26.18 -5.76
N LYS A 217 -62.53 -26.26 -7.07
CA LYS A 217 -63.30 -25.54 -8.09
C LYS A 217 -63.82 -26.51 -9.15
#